data_AF-A0A6I5WW42-F1
#
_entry.id   AF-A0A6I5WW42-F1
#
_cell.length_a   1.000
_cell.length_b   1.000
_cell.length_c   1.000
_cell.angle_alpha   90.00
_cell.angle_beta   90.00
_cell.angle_gamma   90.00
#
_symmetry.space_group_name_H-M   'P 1'
#
loop_
_entity.id
_entity.type
_entity.pdbx_description
1 polymer ?
#
loop_
_entity_poly.entity_id
_entity_poly.type
_entity_poly.pdbx_seq_one_letter_code
_entity_poly.pdbx_strand_id
1 'polypeptide(L)'
;MTPTTASSISSWTNPGSPVRVSLDANQPVFAYASVAIEERRAWEILDRARKDNPVQMPELKAQKLLSSERGRSLIAQVLAEIDGLYSFVVQNKRVVLCGKLFEYVFEPVFQFSPELLYEKNLHRFVAMYCFINSVDEVGEETLVQFESYMRSLEPGDAPLLFDPDASVHLPEDHPLKLVLRFANGYRDIIVADNARLRTTTPDEGKYVLDVSAAGLWSLLNHWGRQKRPLRVVCDDSKPIAAFLPSLIDEGKEFAIRRAVALGGSPEQFGWDLAEPVALTDSRGSPGLQIADLIASSATRVAKDSDEDSEIARALDRHIHPHSIGTDLAPVRLGTREADVNWLVLMELAGRADRQNDPCLGLEAVYEYAEKSWTPDRLGG
;
A
#
# COMPACT_ATOMS: atom_id res chain seq x y z
N MET A 1 10.44 35.43 -7.34
CA MET A 1 9.38 34.41 -7.27
C MET A 1 9.44 33.78 -5.89
N THR A 2 8.46 34.07 -5.04
CA THR A 2 8.36 33.51 -3.69
C THR A 2 7.98 32.01 -3.80
N PRO A 3 8.71 31.09 -3.15
CA PRO A 3 8.36 29.67 -3.15
C PRO A 3 7.09 29.52 -2.30
N THR A 4 5.99 29.03 -2.88
CA THR A 4 4.67 29.04 -2.20
C THR A 4 4.06 27.65 -2.02
N THR A 5 4.88 26.66 -1.65
CA THR A 5 4.37 25.37 -1.18
C THR A 5 5.45 24.67 -0.35
N ALA A 6 5.38 24.82 0.97
CA ALA A 6 5.94 23.83 1.88
C ALA A 6 4.93 22.68 1.93
N SER A 7 5.37 21.47 1.59
CA SER A 7 4.59 20.26 1.75
C SER A 7 5.15 19.51 2.96
N SER A 8 4.43 19.56 4.08
CA SER A 8 4.77 18.79 5.28
C SER A 8 4.01 17.47 5.20
N ILE A 9 4.73 16.36 5.40
CA ILE A 9 4.24 15.01 5.17
C ILE A 9 4.54 14.17 6.41
N SER A 10 3.53 13.56 7.04
CA SER A 10 3.77 12.73 8.23
C SER A 10 3.22 11.31 8.04
N SER A 11 4.00 10.35 8.54
CA SER A 11 3.57 8.97 8.80
C SER A 11 3.35 8.82 10.29
N TRP A 12 2.24 8.19 10.68
CA TRP A 12 2.18 7.56 11.99
C TRP A 12 2.66 6.11 11.87
N THR A 13 3.87 5.84 12.36
CA THR A 13 4.31 4.49 12.71
C THR A 13 4.76 4.50 14.16
N ASN A 14 4.11 3.71 15.01
CA ASN A 14 4.42 3.61 16.43
C ASN A 14 5.94 3.36 16.64
N PRO A 15 6.70 4.28 17.25
CA PRO A 15 8.15 4.17 17.35
C PRO A 15 8.51 3.28 18.54
N GLY A 16 8.64 1.97 18.34
CA GLY A 16 9.15 1.16 19.45
C GLY A 16 9.12 -0.36 19.37
N SER A 17 8.86 -1.02 18.25
CA SER A 17 8.94 -2.49 18.23
C SER A 17 9.18 -3.06 16.83
N PRO A 18 10.16 -3.97 16.63
CA PRO A 18 10.28 -4.78 15.41
C PRO A 18 9.21 -5.90 15.37
N VAL A 19 8.02 -5.65 15.91
CA VAL A 19 6.99 -6.68 16.17
C VAL A 19 5.94 -6.61 15.07
N ARG A 20 5.80 -7.71 14.31
CA ARG A 20 4.66 -8.11 13.45
C ARG A 20 3.78 -6.93 12.99
N VAL A 21 4.18 -6.24 11.93
CA VAL A 21 3.57 -4.95 11.55
C VAL A 21 2.32 -5.14 10.69
N SER A 22 2.19 -6.27 9.98
CA SER A 22 1.25 -6.34 8.86
C SER A 22 -0.16 -6.86 9.19
N LEU A 23 -0.36 -7.49 10.36
CA LEU A 23 -1.62 -8.18 10.69
C LEU A 23 -2.20 -7.85 12.08
N ASP A 24 -1.74 -6.78 12.75
CA ASP A 24 -2.36 -6.35 14.02
C ASP A 24 -3.86 -6.03 13.80
N ALA A 25 -4.72 -6.91 14.33
CA ALA A 25 -6.17 -6.77 14.24
C ALA A 25 -6.69 -5.46 14.86
N ASN A 26 -5.93 -4.85 15.78
CA ASN A 26 -6.29 -3.57 16.39
C ASN A 26 -5.96 -2.37 15.50
N GLN A 27 -5.07 -2.54 14.52
CA GLN A 27 -4.63 -1.49 13.59
C GLN A 27 -4.60 -2.01 12.14
N PRO A 28 -5.76 -2.37 11.56
CA PRO A 28 -5.85 -2.99 10.23
C PRO A 28 -5.56 -1.99 9.09
N VAL A 29 -5.55 -0.69 9.39
CA VAL A 29 -5.39 0.40 8.44
C VAL A 29 -4.15 1.21 8.78
N PHE A 30 -3.44 1.63 7.75
CA PHE A 30 -2.40 2.66 7.79
C PHE A 30 -2.85 3.86 6.96
N ALA A 31 -2.51 5.06 7.38
CA ALA A 31 -2.70 6.26 6.57
C ALA A 31 -1.43 7.10 6.56
N TYR A 32 -1.20 7.76 5.43
CA TYR A 32 -0.09 8.67 5.22
C TYR A 32 -0.62 9.94 4.60
N ALA A 33 -0.34 11.08 5.20
CA ALA A 33 -0.95 12.35 4.83
C ALA A 33 0.10 13.42 4.54
N SER A 34 -0.29 14.35 3.68
CA SER A 34 0.51 15.52 3.32
C SER A 34 -0.35 16.77 3.33
N VAL A 35 0.25 17.89 3.73
CA VAL A 35 -0.37 19.21 3.70
C VAL A 35 0.52 20.17 2.94
N ALA A 36 -0.06 20.94 2.03
CA ALA A 36 0.60 21.96 1.22
C ALA A 36 0.40 23.34 1.86
N ILE A 37 1.07 23.60 2.99
CA ILE A 37 0.89 24.81 3.80
C ILE A 37 2.24 25.33 4.34
N GLU A 38 2.39 26.66 4.38
CA GLU A 38 3.53 27.31 5.03
C GLU A 38 3.45 27.14 6.56
N GLU A 39 4.58 26.86 7.22
CA GLU A 39 4.67 26.65 8.68
C GLU A 39 4.03 27.76 9.50
N ARG A 40 4.21 29.03 9.12
CA ARG A 40 3.57 30.17 9.81
C ARG A 40 2.05 30.10 9.74
N ARG A 41 1.49 29.76 8.57
CA ARG A 41 0.04 29.62 8.41
C ARG A 41 -0.47 28.39 9.17
N ALA A 42 0.28 27.29 9.18
CA ALA A 42 -0.07 26.11 9.96
C ALA A 42 -0.13 26.43 11.47
N TRP A 43 0.83 27.20 12.00
CA TRP A 43 0.77 27.75 13.37
C TRP A 43 -0.52 28.54 13.62
N GLU A 44 -0.81 29.53 12.76
CA GLU A 44 -1.99 30.40 12.91
C GLU A 44 -3.32 29.62 12.88
N ILE A 45 -3.40 28.52 12.12
CA ILE A 45 -4.56 27.63 12.08
C ILE A 45 -4.68 26.84 13.39
N LEU A 46 -3.60 26.18 13.82
CA LEU A 46 -3.63 25.37 15.05
C LEU A 46 -3.91 26.21 16.29
N ASP A 47 -3.34 27.42 16.39
CA ASP A 47 -3.56 28.32 17.52
C ASP A 47 -5.02 28.80 17.59
N ARG A 48 -5.61 29.16 16.45
CA ARG A 48 -7.03 29.53 16.39
C ARG A 48 -7.93 28.36 16.74
N ALA A 49 -7.71 27.19 16.13
CA ALA A 49 -8.50 26.01 16.41
C ALA A 49 -8.45 25.60 17.90
N ARG A 50 -7.28 25.72 18.54
CA ARG A 50 -7.13 25.48 20.00
C ARG A 50 -7.81 26.54 20.85
N LYS A 51 -7.82 27.79 20.43
CA LYS A 51 -8.50 28.89 21.14
C LYS A 51 -10.02 28.71 21.09
N ASP A 52 -10.54 28.37 19.91
CA ASP A 52 -11.98 28.21 19.69
C ASP A 52 -12.49 26.89 20.27
N ASN A 53 -11.64 25.85 20.29
CA ASN A 53 -11.94 24.53 20.84
C ASN A 53 -10.88 24.09 21.88
N PRO A 54 -10.92 24.62 23.13
CA PRO A 54 -9.89 24.37 24.13
C PRO A 54 -9.72 22.89 24.50
N VAL A 55 -8.54 22.34 24.21
CA VAL A 55 -8.12 20.97 24.54
C VAL A 55 -6.89 20.95 25.46
N GLN A 56 -6.92 20.13 26.50
CA GLN A 56 -5.83 20.01 27.48
C GLN A 56 -4.77 19.00 27.02
N MET A 57 -4.11 19.27 25.87
CA MET A 57 -2.99 18.47 25.40
C MET A 57 -1.98 19.33 24.62
N PRO A 58 -0.67 19.22 24.93
CA PRO A 58 0.36 19.97 24.20
C PRO A 58 0.48 19.46 22.75
N GLU A 59 0.34 18.16 22.53
CA GLU A 59 0.37 17.51 21.22
C GLU A 59 -1.04 17.06 20.81
N LEU A 60 -1.45 17.37 19.57
CA LEU A 60 -2.76 16.98 19.04
C LEU A 60 -2.77 15.49 18.70
N LYS A 61 -3.42 14.67 19.54
CA LYS A 61 -3.58 13.24 19.26
C LYS A 61 -4.99 12.96 18.78
N ALA A 62 -5.15 12.67 17.48
CA ALA A 62 -6.48 12.53 16.88
C ALA A 62 -7.33 11.46 17.57
N GLN A 63 -6.73 10.35 18.02
CA GLN A 63 -7.45 9.29 18.76
C GLN A 63 -8.17 9.82 20.01
N LYS A 64 -7.56 10.77 20.74
CA LYS A 64 -8.19 11.42 21.91
C LYS A 64 -9.15 12.54 21.53
N LEU A 65 -8.88 13.24 20.42
CA LEU A 65 -9.72 14.32 19.95
C LEU A 65 -11.06 13.79 19.42
N LEU A 66 -11.02 12.72 18.64
CA LEU A 66 -12.20 12.08 18.04
C LEU A 66 -13.14 11.42 19.06
N SER A 67 -12.69 11.19 20.30
CA SER A 67 -13.54 10.68 21.38
C SER A 67 -14.36 11.78 22.09
N SER A 68 -14.23 13.05 21.71
CA SER A 68 -14.97 14.16 22.33
C SER A 68 -15.57 15.08 21.28
N GLU A 69 -16.74 15.66 21.55
CA GLU A 69 -17.40 16.63 20.64
C GLU A 69 -16.51 17.85 20.36
N ARG A 70 -15.84 18.36 21.40
CA ARG A 70 -14.91 19.49 21.27
C ARG A 70 -13.67 19.14 20.43
N GLY A 71 -13.11 17.95 20.62
CA GLY A 71 -11.97 17.51 19.81
C GLY A 71 -12.37 17.25 18.35
N ARG A 72 -13.58 16.73 18.09
CA ARG A 72 -14.13 16.64 16.73
C ARG A 72 -14.33 18.01 16.10
N SER A 73 -14.83 18.98 16.86
CA SER A 73 -15.01 20.37 16.40
C SER A 73 -13.67 21.04 16.05
N LEU A 74 -12.61 20.79 16.84
CA LEU A 74 -11.25 21.22 16.53
C LEU A 74 -10.77 20.62 15.20
N ILE A 75 -10.93 19.30 15.00
CA ILE A 75 -10.52 18.63 13.76
C ILE A 75 -11.31 19.18 12.56
N ALA A 76 -12.64 19.31 12.68
CA ALA A 76 -13.49 19.84 11.64
C ALA A 76 -13.09 21.26 11.24
N GLN A 77 -12.80 22.13 12.21
CA GLN A 77 -12.29 23.48 11.96
C GLN A 77 -10.96 23.44 11.21
N VAL A 78 -10.00 22.63 11.65
CA VAL A 78 -8.70 22.52 10.97
C VAL A 78 -8.89 22.07 9.53
N LEU A 79 -9.65 20.99 9.29
CA LEU A 79 -9.92 20.45 7.95
C LEU A 79 -10.61 21.49 7.04
N ALA A 80 -11.57 22.25 7.58
CA ALA A 80 -12.24 23.31 6.81
C ALA A 80 -11.29 24.45 6.43
N GLU A 81 -10.34 24.83 7.28
CA GLU A 81 -9.39 25.91 7.01
C GLU A 81 -8.28 25.52 6.00
N ILE A 82 -8.04 24.22 5.84
CA ILE A 82 -7.06 23.66 4.91
C ILE A 82 -7.70 22.95 3.72
N ASP A 83 -9.00 23.12 3.47
CA ASP A 83 -9.70 22.51 2.35
C ASP A 83 -8.95 22.77 1.02
N GLY A 84 -8.70 21.70 0.25
CA GLY A 84 -7.90 21.71 -0.98
C GLY A 84 -6.38 21.77 -0.79
N LEU A 85 -5.89 21.84 0.45
CA LEU A 85 -4.45 21.94 0.79
C LEU A 85 -3.91 20.68 1.45
N TYR A 86 -4.63 19.56 1.36
CA TYR A 86 -4.15 18.28 1.86
C TYR A 86 -4.58 17.13 0.95
N SER A 87 -3.80 16.05 1.00
CA SER A 87 -4.17 14.77 0.43
C SER A 87 -3.53 13.66 1.25
N PHE A 88 -4.19 12.51 1.31
CA PHE A 88 -3.74 11.37 2.08
C PHE A 88 -4.07 10.06 1.37
N VAL A 89 -3.27 9.04 1.62
CA VAL A 89 -3.58 7.65 1.24
C VAL A 89 -4.06 6.87 2.46
N VAL A 90 -4.99 5.95 2.25
CA VAL A 90 -5.42 4.96 3.23
C VAL A 90 -5.10 3.57 2.69
N GLN A 91 -4.51 2.71 3.52
CA GLN A 91 -3.98 1.42 3.13
C GLN A 91 -4.50 0.37 4.11
N ASN A 92 -5.35 -0.56 3.65
CA ASN A 92 -5.66 -1.77 4.40
C ASN A 92 -4.43 -2.68 4.42
N LYS A 93 -3.81 -2.84 5.59
CA LYS A 93 -2.51 -3.51 5.72
C LYS A 93 -2.55 -4.96 5.22
N ARG A 94 -3.65 -5.67 5.43
CA ARG A 94 -3.81 -7.06 4.98
C ARG A 94 -3.94 -7.14 3.45
N VAL A 95 -4.72 -6.25 2.84
CA VAL A 95 -4.83 -6.18 1.37
C VAL A 95 -3.47 -5.82 0.77
N VAL A 96 -2.75 -4.85 1.36
CA VAL A 96 -1.41 -4.48 0.88
C VAL A 96 -0.43 -5.63 1.01
N LEU A 97 -0.45 -6.38 2.12
CA LEU A 97 0.39 -7.57 2.27
C LEU A 97 0.11 -8.61 1.20
N CYS A 98 -1.16 -8.82 0.83
CA CYS A 98 -1.54 -9.71 -0.26
C CYS A 98 -1.06 -9.19 -1.63
N GLY A 99 -1.08 -7.87 -1.85
CA GLY A 99 -0.47 -7.25 -3.02
C GLY A 99 1.05 -7.44 -3.05
N LYS A 100 1.71 -7.31 -1.89
CA LYS A 100 3.14 -7.59 -1.73
C LYS A 100 3.47 -9.06 -1.93
N LEU A 101 2.57 -9.99 -1.56
CA LEU A 101 2.70 -11.40 -1.88
C LEU A 101 2.74 -11.59 -3.40
N PHE A 102 1.86 -10.91 -4.16
CA PHE A 102 1.97 -10.94 -5.62
C PHE A 102 3.32 -10.38 -6.11
N GLU A 103 3.75 -9.22 -5.60
CA GLU A 103 5.01 -8.56 -5.99
C GLU A 103 6.24 -9.45 -5.73
N TYR A 104 6.31 -10.16 -4.61
CA TYR A 104 7.50 -10.94 -4.22
C TYR A 104 7.37 -12.46 -4.43
N VAL A 105 6.23 -12.95 -4.89
CA VAL A 105 6.02 -14.38 -5.21
C VAL A 105 5.69 -14.58 -6.69
N PHE A 106 4.83 -13.75 -7.29
CA PHE A 106 4.45 -13.90 -8.69
C PHE A 106 5.41 -13.18 -9.63
N GLU A 107 5.71 -11.89 -9.41
CA GLU A 107 6.56 -11.14 -10.35
C GLU A 107 7.94 -11.74 -10.62
N PRO A 108 8.67 -12.33 -9.64
CA PRO A 108 9.96 -12.98 -9.90
C PRO A 108 9.93 -14.00 -11.05
N VAL A 109 8.79 -14.70 -11.15
CA VAL A 109 8.56 -15.75 -12.15
C VAL A 109 8.33 -15.17 -13.55
N PHE A 110 7.91 -13.89 -13.63
CA PHE A 110 7.59 -13.18 -14.88
C PHE A 110 8.49 -11.96 -15.11
N GLN A 111 9.68 -11.90 -14.47
CA GLN A 111 10.52 -10.69 -14.40
C GLN A 111 10.88 -10.04 -15.76
N PHE A 112 10.76 -10.78 -16.87
CA PHE A 112 11.04 -10.29 -18.23
C PHE A 112 9.81 -9.81 -19.00
N SER A 113 8.59 -10.15 -18.55
CA SER A 113 7.36 -9.61 -19.11
C SER A 113 6.19 -9.63 -18.11
N PRO A 114 6.25 -8.81 -17.05
CA PRO A 114 5.14 -8.73 -16.09
C PRO A 114 3.94 -7.96 -16.65
N GLU A 115 4.08 -7.22 -17.75
CA GLU A 115 3.10 -6.25 -18.25
C GLU A 115 1.74 -6.89 -18.50
N LEU A 116 1.72 -8.11 -19.05
CA LEU A 116 0.47 -8.85 -19.30
C LEU A 116 -0.33 -9.09 -18.02
N LEU A 117 0.33 -9.40 -16.89
CA LEU A 117 -0.34 -9.64 -15.62
C LEU A 117 -0.97 -8.36 -15.04
N TYR A 118 -0.34 -7.23 -15.33
CA TYR A 118 -0.82 -5.92 -14.93
C TYR A 118 -1.96 -5.45 -15.82
N GLU A 119 -1.80 -5.56 -17.14
CA GLU A 119 -2.84 -5.26 -18.13
C GLU A 119 -4.12 -6.07 -17.90
N LYS A 120 -3.98 -7.34 -17.53
CA LYS A 120 -5.10 -8.25 -17.25
C LYS A 120 -5.58 -8.21 -15.80
N ASN A 121 -5.08 -7.28 -14.97
CA ASN A 121 -5.44 -7.12 -13.56
C ASN A 121 -5.26 -8.38 -12.69
N LEU A 122 -4.41 -9.32 -13.10
CA LEU A 122 -4.16 -10.54 -12.31
C LEU A 122 -3.59 -10.20 -10.93
N HIS A 123 -2.73 -9.20 -10.83
CA HIS A 123 -2.19 -8.70 -9.57
C HIS A 123 -3.30 -8.29 -8.57
N ARG A 124 -4.33 -7.57 -9.04
CA ARG A 124 -5.49 -7.19 -8.21
C ARG A 124 -6.35 -8.41 -7.87
N PHE A 125 -6.56 -9.31 -8.82
CA PHE A 125 -7.28 -10.56 -8.59
C PHE A 125 -6.60 -11.38 -7.49
N VAL A 126 -5.31 -11.69 -7.63
CA VAL A 126 -4.55 -12.50 -6.67
C VAL A 126 -4.46 -11.83 -5.31
N ALA A 127 -4.20 -10.52 -5.26
CA ALA A 127 -4.16 -9.80 -3.98
C ALA A 127 -5.49 -9.90 -3.23
N MET A 128 -6.61 -9.66 -3.93
CA MET A 128 -7.92 -9.73 -3.30
C MET A 128 -8.35 -11.17 -3.02
N TYR A 129 -7.92 -12.13 -3.84
CA TYR A 129 -8.14 -13.56 -3.64
C TYR A 129 -7.44 -14.05 -2.38
N CYS A 130 -6.17 -13.68 -2.19
CA CYS A 130 -5.45 -13.96 -0.95
C CYS A 130 -6.12 -13.26 0.24
N PHE A 131 -6.55 -12.01 0.09
CA PHE A 131 -7.22 -11.26 1.16
C PHE A 131 -8.49 -11.97 1.65
N ILE A 132 -9.43 -12.32 0.77
CA ILE A 132 -10.69 -12.96 1.17
C ILE A 132 -10.47 -14.35 1.79
N ASN A 133 -9.40 -15.04 1.38
CA ASN A 133 -9.04 -16.37 1.87
C ASN A 133 -7.98 -16.33 2.98
N SER A 134 -7.71 -15.16 3.56
CA SER A 134 -6.77 -14.98 4.70
C SER A 134 -7.47 -14.79 6.04
N VAL A 135 -8.75 -15.16 6.09
CA VAL A 135 -9.62 -15.02 7.27
C VAL A 135 -9.69 -16.28 8.12
N ASP A 136 -9.24 -17.42 7.60
CA ASP A 136 -9.09 -18.67 8.34
C ASP A 136 -7.65 -18.84 8.88
N GLU A 137 -7.44 -19.89 9.67
CA GLU A 137 -6.16 -20.17 10.32
C GLU A 137 -5.02 -20.38 9.30
N VAL A 138 -5.29 -21.09 8.20
CA VAL A 138 -4.29 -21.38 7.17
C VAL A 138 -3.88 -20.12 6.43
N GLY A 139 -4.85 -19.29 6.06
CA GLY A 139 -4.60 -18.06 5.33
C GLY A 139 -3.95 -16.98 6.19
N GLU A 140 -4.33 -16.89 7.47
CA GLU A 140 -3.61 -16.03 8.41
C GLU A 140 -2.15 -16.49 8.59
N GLU A 141 -1.94 -17.79 8.82
CA GLU A 141 -0.60 -18.37 8.97
C GLU A 141 0.25 -18.17 7.71
N THR A 142 -0.33 -18.32 6.51
CA THR A 142 0.34 -18.06 5.23
C THR A 142 0.87 -16.63 5.16
N LEU A 143 0.07 -15.64 5.57
CA LEU A 143 0.49 -14.24 5.56
C LEU A 143 1.53 -13.92 6.64
N VAL A 144 1.43 -14.54 7.82
CA VAL A 144 2.43 -14.41 8.89
C VAL A 144 3.78 -14.99 8.44
N GLN A 145 3.76 -16.15 7.80
CA GLN A 145 4.93 -16.79 7.22
C GLN A 145 5.53 -15.94 6.10
N PHE A 146 4.71 -15.41 5.19
CA PHE A 146 5.16 -14.49 4.14
C PHE A 146 5.84 -13.24 4.73
N GLU A 147 5.25 -12.59 5.73
CA GLU A 147 5.89 -11.44 6.41
C GLU A 147 7.24 -11.85 7.03
N SER A 148 7.31 -13.04 7.65
CA SER A 148 8.54 -13.54 8.29
C SER A 148 9.63 -13.81 7.26
N TYR A 149 9.28 -14.47 6.16
CA TYR A 149 10.17 -14.70 5.02
C TYR A 149 10.68 -13.40 4.41
N MET A 150 9.85 -12.38 4.19
CA MET A 150 10.34 -11.13 3.61
C MET A 150 11.28 -10.35 4.54
N ARG A 151 11.22 -10.60 5.86
CA ARG A 151 12.14 -10.00 6.84
C ARG A 151 13.47 -10.73 6.92
N SER A 152 13.47 -12.05 6.81
CA SER A 152 14.68 -12.87 6.94
C SER A 152 15.34 -13.18 5.59
N LEU A 153 14.54 -13.23 4.53
CA LEU A 153 14.80 -13.79 3.20
C LEU A 153 15.17 -15.28 3.24
N GLU A 154 14.82 -15.98 4.32
CA GLU A 154 15.08 -17.41 4.51
C GLU A 154 13.82 -18.22 4.23
N PRO A 155 13.80 -19.10 3.21
CA PRO A 155 12.59 -19.85 2.83
C PRO A 155 12.01 -20.73 3.94
N GLY A 156 12.85 -21.13 4.90
CA GLY A 156 12.44 -21.91 6.08
C GLY A 156 11.49 -21.18 7.02
N ASP A 157 11.39 -19.85 6.93
CA ASP A 157 10.43 -19.05 7.70
C ASP A 157 9.03 -19.01 7.06
N ALA A 158 8.88 -19.57 5.85
CA ALA A 158 7.59 -19.72 5.18
C ALA A 158 7.36 -21.11 4.57
N PRO A 159 7.28 -22.17 5.41
CA PRO A 159 7.09 -23.54 4.93
C PRO A 159 5.82 -23.72 4.10
N LEU A 160 4.70 -23.04 4.38
CA LEU A 160 3.49 -23.15 3.57
C LEU A 160 3.70 -22.70 2.11
N LEU A 161 4.60 -21.73 1.88
CA LEU A 161 4.94 -21.24 0.54
C LEU A 161 6.02 -22.10 -0.13
N PHE A 162 7.01 -22.57 0.63
CA PHE A 162 8.26 -23.07 0.05
C PHE A 162 8.67 -24.49 0.48
N ASP A 163 7.89 -25.15 1.33
CA ASP A 163 8.06 -26.56 1.69
C ASP A 163 6.93 -27.39 1.05
N PRO A 164 7.24 -28.29 0.09
CA PRO A 164 6.23 -29.13 -0.54
C PRO A 164 5.41 -29.93 0.48
N ASP A 165 6.06 -30.46 1.52
CA ASP A 165 5.43 -31.36 2.50
C ASP A 165 4.45 -30.61 3.41
N ALA A 166 4.74 -29.34 3.73
CA ALA A 166 3.88 -28.51 4.57
C ALA A 166 2.49 -28.26 3.93
N SER A 167 2.44 -28.17 2.60
CA SER A 167 1.20 -27.90 1.86
C SER A 167 0.32 -29.14 1.61
N VAL A 168 0.88 -30.35 1.75
CA VAL A 168 0.16 -31.64 1.51
C VAL A 168 -0.96 -31.85 2.51
N HIS A 169 -0.83 -31.32 3.73
CA HIS A 169 -1.81 -31.49 4.81
C HIS A 169 -3.01 -30.54 4.71
N LEU A 170 -3.00 -29.60 3.76
CA LEU A 170 -4.12 -28.69 3.56
C LEU A 170 -5.32 -29.40 2.91
N PRO A 171 -6.56 -29.04 3.29
CA PRO A 171 -7.76 -29.53 2.61
C PRO A 171 -7.65 -29.38 1.10
N GLU A 172 -8.12 -30.39 0.35
CA GLU A 172 -7.96 -30.42 -1.11
C GLU A 172 -8.65 -29.23 -1.79
N ASP A 173 -9.75 -28.78 -1.20
CA ASP A 173 -10.59 -27.66 -1.60
C ASP A 173 -10.17 -26.32 -1.00
N HIS A 174 -9.05 -26.25 -0.26
CA HIS A 174 -8.59 -24.99 0.33
C HIS A 174 -8.27 -23.97 -0.77
N PRO A 175 -8.92 -22.78 -0.79
CA PRO A 175 -8.75 -21.81 -1.87
C PRO A 175 -7.28 -21.42 -2.12
N LEU A 176 -6.52 -21.09 -1.07
CA LEU A 176 -5.12 -20.69 -1.22
C LEU A 176 -4.20 -21.75 -1.85
N LYS A 177 -4.64 -23.01 -2.00
CA LYS A 177 -3.81 -24.09 -2.55
C LYS A 177 -3.26 -23.75 -3.94
N LEU A 178 -3.98 -22.98 -4.77
CA LEU A 178 -3.46 -22.55 -6.07
C LEU A 178 -2.24 -21.62 -5.94
N VAL A 179 -2.30 -20.68 -4.98
CA VAL A 179 -1.21 -19.75 -4.68
C VAL A 179 -0.02 -20.48 -4.09
N LEU A 180 -0.26 -21.41 -3.16
CA LEU A 180 0.79 -22.19 -2.52
C LEU A 180 1.48 -23.14 -3.51
N ARG A 181 0.72 -23.81 -4.38
CA ARG A 181 1.28 -24.65 -5.46
C ARG A 181 2.15 -23.85 -6.42
N PHE A 182 1.70 -22.64 -6.79
CA PHE A 182 2.50 -21.73 -7.61
C PHE A 182 3.83 -21.36 -6.92
N ALA A 183 3.75 -20.90 -5.67
CA ALA A 183 4.92 -20.51 -4.88
C ALA A 183 5.91 -21.67 -4.72
N ASN A 184 5.41 -22.87 -4.46
CA ASN A 184 6.23 -24.06 -4.28
C ASN A 184 6.89 -24.52 -5.58
N GLY A 185 6.14 -24.61 -6.67
CA GLY A 185 6.67 -25.09 -7.95
C GLY A 185 7.70 -24.17 -8.59
N TYR A 186 7.65 -22.87 -8.30
CA TYR A 186 8.64 -21.87 -8.77
C TYR A 186 9.56 -21.34 -7.67
N ARG A 187 9.63 -22.03 -6.53
CA ARG A 187 10.40 -21.64 -5.33
C ARG A 187 11.79 -21.11 -5.65
N ASP A 188 12.57 -21.84 -6.45
CA ASP A 188 13.98 -21.49 -6.67
C ASP A 188 14.15 -20.16 -7.42
N ILE A 189 13.24 -19.85 -8.35
CA ILE A 189 13.21 -18.56 -9.05
C ILE A 189 12.86 -17.44 -8.07
N ILE A 190 11.82 -17.65 -7.27
CA ILE A 190 11.30 -16.69 -6.29
C ILE A 190 12.35 -16.36 -5.23
N VAL A 191 12.95 -17.39 -4.64
CA VAL A 191 13.97 -17.25 -3.59
C VAL A 191 15.23 -16.58 -4.13
N ALA A 192 15.68 -16.95 -5.34
CA ALA A 192 16.85 -16.35 -5.94
C ALA A 192 16.64 -14.86 -6.26
N ASP A 193 15.45 -14.46 -6.72
CA ASP A 193 15.10 -13.06 -6.95
C ASP A 193 15.07 -12.25 -5.66
N ASN A 194 14.32 -12.72 -4.66
CA ASN A 194 14.16 -12.03 -3.38
C ASN A 194 15.49 -11.91 -2.61
N ALA A 195 16.39 -12.88 -2.73
CA ALA A 195 17.73 -12.79 -2.13
C ALA A 195 18.55 -11.58 -2.65
N ARG A 196 18.24 -11.07 -3.85
CA ARG A 196 18.90 -9.88 -4.41
C ARG A 196 18.58 -8.61 -3.63
N LEU A 197 17.48 -8.57 -2.88
CA LEU A 197 17.11 -7.42 -2.05
C LEU A 197 18.21 -7.04 -1.06
N ARG A 198 18.99 -8.02 -0.55
CA ARG A 198 20.16 -7.79 0.31
C ARG A 198 21.21 -6.86 -0.30
N THR A 199 21.26 -6.77 -1.63
CA THR A 199 22.30 -6.04 -2.36
C THR A 199 21.75 -4.93 -3.26
N THR A 200 20.45 -4.96 -3.55
CA THR A 200 19.81 -4.03 -4.48
C THR A 200 19.04 -2.91 -3.78
N THR A 201 18.80 -3.01 -2.47
CA THR A 201 18.22 -1.93 -1.68
C THR A 201 19.21 -1.41 -0.61
N PRO A 202 19.20 -0.11 -0.28
CA PRO A 202 20.12 0.46 0.72
C PRO A 202 19.98 -0.12 2.13
N ASP A 203 18.83 -0.71 2.44
CA ASP A 203 18.45 -1.26 3.74
C ASP A 203 18.43 -2.80 3.78
N GLU A 204 19.01 -3.45 2.77
CA GLU A 204 19.10 -4.91 2.65
C GLU A 204 17.74 -5.63 2.67
N GLY A 205 16.69 -4.96 2.17
CA GLY A 205 15.33 -5.46 2.10
C GLY A 205 14.49 -5.28 3.38
N LYS A 206 15.05 -4.64 4.42
CA LYS A 206 14.41 -4.53 5.74
C LYS A 206 13.03 -3.87 5.72
N TYR A 207 12.81 -2.91 4.84
CA TYR A 207 11.59 -2.10 4.75
C TYR A 207 10.77 -2.36 3.48
N VAL A 208 10.99 -3.47 2.75
CA VAL A 208 10.28 -3.73 1.47
C VAL A 208 8.76 -3.86 1.62
N LEU A 209 8.30 -4.27 2.80
CA LEU A 209 6.89 -4.36 3.17
C LEU A 209 6.35 -3.06 3.80
N ASP A 210 7.18 -2.05 4.02
CA ASP A 210 6.75 -0.77 4.57
C ASP A 210 5.97 0.03 3.52
N VAL A 211 4.84 0.59 3.95
CA VAL A 211 3.89 1.30 3.08
C VAL A 211 4.10 2.82 3.06
N SER A 212 4.95 3.35 3.93
CA SER A 212 5.18 4.79 4.06
C SER A 212 5.85 5.34 2.79
N ALA A 213 6.79 4.59 2.21
CA ALA A 213 7.47 4.99 0.98
C ALA A 213 6.51 5.05 -0.22
N ALA A 214 5.60 4.09 -0.36
CA ALA A 214 4.55 4.11 -1.38
C ALA A 214 3.56 5.27 -1.17
N GLY A 215 3.24 5.59 0.09
CA GLY A 215 2.46 6.77 0.44
C GLY A 215 3.15 8.07 0.06
N LEU A 216 4.44 8.22 0.40
CA LEU A 216 5.25 9.38 0.01
C LEU A 216 5.34 9.52 -1.50
N TRP A 217 5.63 8.44 -2.23
CA TRP A 217 5.63 8.42 -3.69
C TRP A 217 4.32 8.95 -4.27
N SER A 218 3.19 8.45 -3.76
CA SER A 218 1.86 8.87 -4.24
C SER A 218 1.60 10.35 -4.02
N LEU A 219 1.95 10.87 -2.84
CA LEU A 219 1.71 12.27 -2.49
C LEU A 219 2.69 13.22 -3.19
N LEU A 220 3.94 12.81 -3.43
CA LEU A 220 4.89 13.58 -4.24
C LEU A 220 4.37 13.75 -5.67
N ASN A 221 3.86 12.69 -6.29
CA ASN A 221 3.23 12.78 -7.60
C ASN A 221 1.98 13.66 -7.58
N HIS A 222 1.13 13.53 -6.55
CA HIS A 222 -0.06 14.37 -6.38
C HIS A 222 0.28 15.87 -6.44
N TRP A 223 1.25 16.31 -5.63
CA TRP A 223 1.67 17.72 -5.59
C TRP A 223 2.53 18.11 -6.80
N GLY A 224 3.31 17.18 -7.34
CA GLY A 224 4.13 17.37 -8.53
C GLY A 224 3.35 17.78 -9.77
N ARG A 225 2.06 17.41 -9.86
CA ARG A 225 1.14 17.86 -10.93
C ARG A 225 0.99 19.37 -11.03
N GLN A 226 1.29 20.11 -9.96
CA GLN A 226 1.32 21.57 -9.97
C GLN A 226 2.51 22.16 -10.73
N LYS A 227 3.48 21.33 -11.15
CA LYS A 227 4.69 21.71 -11.89
C LYS A 227 5.48 22.82 -11.19
N ARG A 228 5.54 22.73 -9.87
CA ARG A 228 6.28 23.64 -8.99
C ARG A 228 7.25 22.82 -8.15
N PRO A 229 8.51 23.27 -8.00
CA PRO A 229 9.45 22.62 -7.09
C PRO A 229 8.89 22.58 -5.66
N LEU A 230 8.96 21.41 -5.02
CA LEU A 230 8.42 21.13 -3.71
C LEU A 230 9.52 21.26 -2.64
N ARG A 231 9.20 21.95 -1.55
CA ARG A 231 9.95 21.80 -0.29
C ARG A 231 9.24 20.74 0.54
N VAL A 232 9.94 19.66 0.85
CA VAL A 232 9.34 18.47 1.47
C VAL A 232 9.94 18.27 2.84
N VAL A 233 9.09 18.26 3.86
CA VAL A 233 9.46 17.95 5.24
C VAL A 233 8.70 16.69 5.63
N CYS A 234 9.42 15.66 6.05
CA CYS A 234 8.86 14.42 6.55
C CYS A 234 9.09 14.28 8.05
N ASP A 235 8.23 13.48 8.71
CA ASP A 235 8.53 12.98 10.06
C ASP A 235 9.82 12.15 10.06
N ASP A 236 10.51 12.07 11.20
CA ASP A 236 11.76 11.30 11.37
C ASP A 236 11.52 9.78 11.34
N SER A 237 11.26 9.27 10.13
CA SER A 237 10.87 7.91 9.84
C SER A 237 12.03 7.12 9.23
N LYS A 238 12.47 6.06 9.92
CA LYS A 238 13.54 5.16 9.44
C LYS A 238 13.22 4.53 8.08
N PRO A 239 12.00 4.02 7.81
CA PRO A 239 11.62 3.58 6.48
C PRO A 239 11.80 4.68 5.42
N ILE A 240 11.26 5.88 5.67
CA ILE A 240 11.39 6.99 4.70
C ILE A 240 12.86 7.30 4.44
N ALA A 241 13.67 7.44 5.49
CA ALA A 241 15.11 7.71 5.38
C ALA A 241 15.84 6.68 4.50
N ALA A 242 15.51 5.39 4.65
CA ALA A 242 16.09 4.32 3.85
C ALA A 242 15.70 4.40 2.37
N PHE A 243 14.49 4.87 2.06
CA PHE A 243 13.97 4.97 0.69
C PHE A 243 14.28 6.30 -0.01
N LEU A 244 14.71 7.35 0.70
CA LEU A 244 14.99 8.66 0.10
C LEU A 244 15.90 8.62 -1.14
N PRO A 245 17.00 7.84 -1.18
CA PRO A 245 17.84 7.76 -2.38
C PRO A 245 17.08 7.27 -3.62
N SER A 246 16.08 6.42 -3.45
CA SER A 246 15.23 5.89 -4.54
C SER A 246 14.15 6.87 -4.99
N LEU A 247 13.92 7.97 -4.24
CA LEU A 247 12.91 8.99 -4.54
C LEU A 247 13.51 10.24 -5.21
N ILE A 248 14.80 10.23 -5.52
CA ILE A 248 15.51 11.34 -6.16
C ILE A 248 16.26 10.86 -7.41
N ASP A 249 16.56 11.81 -8.29
CA ASP A 249 17.42 11.63 -9.48
C ASP A 249 17.15 10.34 -10.28
N GLU A 250 18.17 9.49 -10.46
CA GLU A 250 18.09 8.27 -11.26
C GLU A 250 17.09 7.25 -10.70
N GLY A 251 16.96 7.17 -9.36
CA GLY A 251 15.98 6.31 -8.69
C GLY A 251 14.55 6.73 -9.03
N LYS A 252 14.28 8.04 -8.99
CA LYS A 252 12.99 8.63 -9.41
C LYS A 252 12.68 8.26 -10.86
N GLU A 253 13.61 8.48 -11.78
CA GLU A 253 13.38 8.18 -13.20
C GLU A 253 13.12 6.70 -13.46
N PHE A 254 13.88 5.81 -12.81
CA PHE A 254 13.69 4.37 -12.92
C PHE A 254 12.28 3.96 -12.47
N ALA A 255 11.85 4.44 -11.31
CA ALA A 255 10.54 4.11 -10.75
C ALA A 255 9.39 4.69 -11.58
N ILE A 256 9.53 5.91 -12.14
CA ILE A 256 8.54 6.48 -13.08
C ILE A 256 8.44 5.62 -14.36
N ARG A 257 9.59 5.24 -14.95
CA ARG A 257 9.60 4.39 -16.16
C ARG A 257 8.91 3.05 -15.90
N ARG A 258 9.18 2.42 -14.75
CA ARG A 258 8.52 1.18 -14.33
C ARG A 258 7.01 1.39 -14.19
N ALA A 259 6.57 2.42 -13.48
CA ALA A 259 5.15 2.69 -13.28
C ALA A 259 4.39 2.91 -14.61
N VAL A 260 5.02 3.58 -15.58
CA VAL A 260 4.46 3.75 -16.93
C VAL A 260 4.41 2.43 -17.69
N ALA A 261 5.47 1.61 -17.62
CA ALA A 261 5.49 0.30 -18.27
C ALA A 261 4.41 -0.65 -17.74
N LEU A 262 4.03 -0.51 -16.45
CA LEU A 262 2.95 -1.26 -15.82
C LEU A 262 1.54 -0.66 -16.07
N GLY A 263 1.39 0.22 -17.06
CA GLY A 263 0.10 0.79 -17.48
C GLY A 263 -0.27 2.13 -16.84
N GLY A 264 0.62 2.72 -16.04
CA GLY A 264 0.44 4.06 -15.49
C GLY A 264 0.51 5.15 -16.56
N SER A 265 -0.30 6.19 -16.43
CA SER A 265 -0.30 7.29 -17.41
C SER A 265 0.86 8.27 -17.12
N PRO A 266 1.70 8.63 -18.11
CA PRO A 266 2.91 9.43 -17.87
C PRO A 266 2.65 10.77 -17.18
N GLU A 267 1.54 11.44 -17.48
CA GLU A 267 1.16 12.73 -16.89
C GLU A 267 0.75 12.66 -15.42
N GLN A 268 0.59 11.47 -14.86
CA GLN A 268 0.35 11.26 -13.43
C GLN A 268 1.64 11.24 -12.62
N PHE A 269 2.80 11.15 -13.27
CA PHE A 269 4.08 10.97 -12.60
C PHE A 269 5.02 12.16 -12.77
N GLY A 270 5.79 12.42 -11.72
CA GLY A 270 6.85 13.41 -11.70
C GLY A 270 6.65 14.50 -10.66
N TRP A 271 7.76 14.87 -10.03
CA TRP A 271 7.90 16.02 -9.15
C TRP A 271 9.33 16.54 -9.24
N ASP A 272 9.49 17.80 -8.87
CA ASP A 272 10.78 18.43 -8.68
C ASP A 272 10.91 18.86 -7.22
N LEU A 273 12.09 18.70 -6.65
CA LEU A 273 12.40 19.15 -5.31
C LEU A 273 13.13 20.48 -5.36
N ALA A 274 12.71 21.43 -4.54
CA ALA A 274 13.40 22.72 -4.37
C ALA A 274 14.67 22.57 -3.51
N GLU A 275 14.69 21.58 -2.63
CA GLU A 275 15.77 21.23 -1.71
C GLU A 275 15.62 19.75 -1.30
N PRO A 276 16.68 19.10 -0.78
CA PRO A 276 16.58 17.73 -0.28
C PRO A 276 15.47 17.56 0.76
N VAL A 277 14.83 16.39 0.78
CA VAL A 277 13.78 16.08 1.76
C VAL A 277 14.35 16.19 3.17
N ALA A 278 13.73 17.00 4.02
CA ALA A 278 14.12 17.17 5.41
C ALA A 278 13.37 16.18 6.31
N LEU A 279 14.06 15.55 7.27
CA LEU A 279 13.45 14.71 8.30
C LEU A 279 13.48 15.46 9.64
N THR A 280 12.34 15.64 10.30
CA THR A 280 12.22 16.46 11.52
C THR A 280 11.24 15.88 12.55
N ASP A 281 11.43 16.19 13.83
CA ASP A 281 10.47 15.87 14.91
C ASP A 281 9.20 16.73 14.78
N SER A 282 8.04 16.07 14.75
CA SER A 282 6.72 16.69 14.64
C SER A 282 6.38 17.69 15.76
N ARG A 283 7.03 17.59 16.94
CA ARG A 283 6.80 18.53 18.07
C ARG A 283 7.10 19.99 17.73
N GLY A 284 7.98 20.24 16.77
CA GLY A 284 8.38 21.57 16.32
C GLY A 284 7.78 22.03 14.98
N SER A 285 7.04 21.17 14.28
CA SER A 285 6.47 21.46 12.96
C SER A 285 4.94 21.33 12.98
N PRO A 286 4.20 22.44 13.08
CA PRO A 286 2.75 22.45 12.89
C PRO A 286 2.28 21.79 11.60
N GLY A 287 3.03 21.93 10.50
CA GLY A 287 2.70 21.25 9.26
C GLY A 287 2.64 19.72 9.45
N LEU A 288 3.65 19.15 10.12
CA LEU A 288 3.66 17.72 10.45
C LEU A 288 2.55 17.33 11.45
N GLN A 289 2.22 18.19 12.41
CA GLN A 289 1.11 17.94 13.34
C GLN A 289 -0.25 17.92 12.64
N ILE A 290 -0.48 18.81 11.67
CA ILE A 290 -1.71 18.80 10.86
C ILE A 290 -1.76 17.53 10.01
N ALA A 291 -0.64 17.17 9.37
CA ALA A 291 -0.56 15.91 8.62
C ALA A 291 -0.86 14.69 9.51
N ASP A 292 -0.33 14.65 10.74
CA ASP A 292 -0.57 13.53 11.68
C ASP A 292 -2.03 13.49 12.13
N LEU A 293 -2.63 14.67 12.34
CA LEU A 293 -4.05 14.82 12.63
C LEU A 293 -4.91 14.24 11.49
N ILE A 294 -4.58 14.52 10.23
CA ILE A 294 -5.28 13.98 9.05
C ILE A 294 -5.11 12.46 8.97
N ALA A 295 -3.87 11.96 9.01
CA ALA A 295 -3.58 10.52 8.90
C ALA A 295 -4.29 9.72 10.01
N SER A 296 -4.20 10.20 11.24
CA SER A 296 -4.85 9.57 12.39
C SER A 296 -6.39 9.65 12.31
N SER A 297 -6.95 10.75 11.79
CA SER A 297 -8.40 10.89 11.57
C SER A 297 -8.88 9.96 10.45
N ALA A 298 -8.15 9.87 9.34
CA ALA A 298 -8.45 8.97 8.23
C ALA A 298 -8.42 7.50 8.67
N THR A 299 -7.41 7.11 9.46
CA THR A 299 -7.32 5.75 10.02
C THR A 299 -8.52 5.45 10.92
N ARG A 300 -8.94 6.41 11.75
CA ARG A 300 -10.11 6.27 12.62
C ARG A 300 -11.40 6.10 11.82
N VAL A 301 -11.65 6.97 10.85
CA VAL A 301 -12.86 6.93 10.00
C VAL A 301 -12.92 5.61 9.23
N ALA A 302 -11.82 5.20 8.61
CA ALA A 302 -11.74 3.95 7.87
C ALA A 302 -11.94 2.71 8.76
N LYS A 303 -11.51 2.75 10.02
CA LYS A 303 -11.71 1.65 10.98
C LYS A 303 -13.14 1.54 11.46
N ASP A 304 -13.80 2.67 11.74
CA ASP A 304 -15.11 2.70 12.39
C ASP A 304 -16.29 2.70 11.41
N SER A 305 -16.02 2.85 10.11
CA SER A 305 -17.08 3.02 9.10
C SER A 305 -18.00 4.22 9.41
N ASP A 306 -17.45 5.27 10.05
CA ASP A 306 -18.17 6.51 10.40
C ASP A 306 -18.22 7.48 9.21
N GLU A 307 -18.77 7.01 8.10
CA GLU A 307 -18.76 7.69 6.79
C GLU A 307 -19.62 8.96 6.76
N ASP A 308 -20.59 9.09 7.68
CA ASP A 308 -21.55 10.18 7.72
C ASP A 308 -21.11 11.40 8.55
N SER A 309 -20.00 11.30 9.28
CA SER A 309 -19.49 12.41 10.07
C SER A 309 -19.01 13.58 9.19
N GLU A 310 -19.09 14.81 9.70
CA GLU A 310 -18.53 15.99 9.02
C GLU A 310 -17.05 15.80 8.66
N ILE A 311 -16.29 15.17 9.55
CA ILE A 311 -14.87 14.83 9.37
C ILE A 311 -14.71 13.84 8.22
N ALA A 312 -15.52 12.77 8.18
CA ALA A 312 -15.45 11.79 7.10
C ALA A 312 -15.75 12.42 5.73
N ARG A 313 -16.79 13.26 5.62
CA ARG A 313 -17.09 13.99 4.38
C ARG A 313 -15.97 14.95 3.96
N ALA A 314 -15.33 15.62 4.91
CA ALA A 314 -14.17 16.47 4.61
C ALA A 314 -12.99 15.65 4.08
N LEU A 315 -12.69 14.53 4.73
CA LEU A 315 -11.61 13.61 4.33
C LEU A 315 -11.88 12.95 2.98
N ASP A 316 -13.09 12.47 2.72
CA ASP A 316 -13.47 11.79 1.48
C ASP A 316 -13.16 12.63 0.22
N ARG A 317 -13.35 13.96 0.29
CA ARG A 317 -13.02 14.87 -0.82
C ARG A 317 -11.53 14.93 -1.18
N HIS A 318 -10.64 14.46 -0.29
CA HIS A 318 -9.19 14.61 -0.39
C HIS A 318 -8.43 13.29 -0.35
N ILE A 319 -9.14 12.16 -0.25
CA ILE A 319 -8.53 10.84 -0.32
C ILE A 319 -7.85 10.65 -1.68
N HIS A 320 -6.62 10.15 -1.65
CA HIS A 320 -5.85 9.92 -2.86
C HIS A 320 -6.34 8.64 -3.56
N PRO A 321 -6.43 8.60 -4.91
CA PRO A 321 -6.85 7.41 -5.66
C PRO A 321 -5.98 6.16 -5.47
N HIS A 322 -4.75 6.33 -4.98
CA HIS A 322 -3.85 5.21 -4.64
C HIS A 322 -4.15 4.59 -3.26
N SER A 323 -5.26 4.97 -2.62
CA SER A 323 -5.72 4.31 -1.40
C SER A 323 -6.15 2.88 -1.72
N ILE A 324 -5.71 1.93 -0.91
CA ILE A 324 -6.01 0.50 -1.08
C ILE A 324 -6.99 0.08 0.02
N GLY A 325 -8.24 -0.11 -0.39
CA GLY A 325 -9.32 -0.61 0.45
C GLY A 325 -9.67 -2.08 0.15
N THR A 326 -10.84 -2.51 0.59
CA THR A 326 -11.38 -3.86 0.38
C THR A 326 -12.28 -3.91 -0.87
N ASP A 327 -11.73 -3.51 -2.02
CA ASP A 327 -12.45 -3.57 -3.31
C ASP A 327 -12.60 -5.03 -3.78
N LEU A 328 -13.79 -5.60 -3.61
CA LEU A 328 -14.08 -6.98 -4.01
C LEU A 328 -14.37 -7.14 -5.51
N ALA A 329 -14.40 -6.05 -6.30
CA ALA A 329 -14.71 -6.13 -7.73
C ALA A 329 -13.79 -7.10 -8.50
N PRO A 330 -12.45 -7.13 -8.28
CA PRO A 330 -11.56 -8.01 -9.02
C PRO A 330 -11.83 -9.51 -8.82
N VAL A 331 -12.42 -9.92 -7.69
CA VAL A 331 -12.67 -11.34 -7.36
C VAL A 331 -14.15 -11.71 -7.39
N ARG A 332 -15.00 -10.82 -7.90
CA ARG A 332 -16.43 -11.10 -8.01
C ARG A 332 -16.68 -12.12 -9.13
N LEU A 333 -16.83 -13.39 -8.75
CA LEU A 333 -17.17 -14.48 -9.67
C LEU A 333 -18.46 -14.19 -10.45
N GLY A 334 -18.53 -14.73 -11.67
CA GLY A 334 -19.58 -14.43 -12.64
C GLY A 334 -19.34 -13.12 -13.41
N THR A 335 -18.25 -12.41 -13.12
CA THR A 335 -17.73 -11.36 -14.00
C THR A 335 -16.66 -11.93 -14.91
N ARG A 336 -16.62 -11.45 -16.16
CA ARG A 336 -15.66 -11.93 -17.16
C ARG A 336 -14.22 -11.86 -16.67
N GLU A 337 -13.84 -10.75 -16.04
CA GLU A 337 -12.48 -10.52 -15.56
C GLU A 337 -12.09 -11.48 -14.43
N ALA A 338 -12.93 -11.63 -13.42
CA ALA A 338 -12.66 -12.54 -12.29
C ALA A 338 -12.59 -14.00 -12.75
N ASP A 339 -13.53 -14.44 -13.60
CA ASP A 339 -13.57 -15.83 -14.06
C ASP A 339 -12.39 -16.17 -14.98
N VAL A 340 -11.95 -15.23 -15.82
CA VAL A 340 -10.74 -15.39 -16.64
C VAL A 340 -9.49 -15.46 -15.76
N ASN A 341 -9.33 -14.55 -14.80
CA ASN A 341 -8.17 -14.56 -13.91
C ASN A 341 -8.15 -15.78 -12.99
N TRP A 342 -9.32 -16.29 -12.60
CA TRP A 342 -9.43 -17.56 -11.88
C TRP A 342 -8.91 -18.74 -12.72
N LEU A 343 -9.34 -18.85 -13.98
CA LEU A 343 -8.85 -19.88 -14.92
C LEU A 343 -7.34 -19.78 -15.13
N VAL A 344 -6.82 -18.57 -15.26
CA VAL A 344 -5.37 -18.33 -15.40
C VAL A 344 -4.61 -18.73 -14.14
N LEU A 345 -5.10 -18.39 -12.95
CA LEU A 345 -4.48 -18.82 -11.69
C LEU A 345 -4.44 -20.35 -11.56
N MET A 346 -5.52 -21.05 -11.95
CA MET A 346 -5.53 -22.51 -12.00
C MET A 346 -4.51 -23.08 -12.98
N GLU A 347 -4.39 -22.50 -14.17
CA GLU A 347 -3.39 -22.92 -15.17
C GLU A 347 -1.97 -22.67 -14.67
N LEU A 348 -1.69 -21.53 -14.05
CA LEU A 348 -0.38 -21.22 -13.48
C LEU A 348 0.01 -22.20 -12.37
N ALA A 349 -0.91 -22.55 -11.47
CA ALA A 349 -0.70 -23.59 -10.48
C ALA A 349 -0.49 -24.98 -11.12
N GLY A 350 -1.17 -25.27 -12.23
CA GLY A 350 -0.98 -26.50 -12.99
C GLY A 350 0.35 -26.59 -13.73
N ARG A 351 0.91 -25.45 -14.16
CA ARG A 351 2.25 -25.36 -14.74
C ARG A 351 3.33 -25.52 -13.67
N ALA A 352 3.13 -24.90 -12.51
CA ALA A 352 4.04 -25.02 -11.37
C ALA A 352 4.21 -26.48 -10.95
N ASP A 353 3.12 -27.24 -10.81
CA ASP A 353 3.16 -28.69 -10.49
C ASP A 353 3.98 -29.52 -11.51
N ARG A 354 3.96 -29.11 -12.78
CA ARG A 354 4.64 -29.80 -13.88
C ARG A 354 6.03 -29.25 -14.16
N GLN A 355 6.45 -28.21 -13.43
CA GLN A 355 7.68 -27.44 -13.67
C GLN A 355 7.78 -26.92 -15.11
N ASN A 356 6.64 -26.54 -15.70
CA ASN A 356 6.60 -25.97 -17.03
C ASN A 356 7.00 -24.49 -16.99
N ASP A 357 7.43 -23.96 -18.14
CA ASP A 357 7.64 -22.53 -18.33
C ASP A 357 6.31 -21.76 -18.08
N PRO A 358 6.26 -20.86 -17.08
CA PRO A 358 5.06 -20.11 -16.74
C PRO A 358 4.67 -19.09 -17.82
N CYS A 359 5.63 -18.60 -18.61
CA CYS A 359 5.41 -17.60 -19.66
C CYS A 359 4.90 -18.24 -20.96
N LEU A 360 5.22 -19.51 -21.21
CA LEU A 360 4.97 -20.16 -22.49
C LEU A 360 3.49 -20.16 -22.88
N GLY A 361 3.13 -19.39 -23.90
CA GLY A 361 1.76 -19.30 -24.41
C GLY A 361 0.75 -18.72 -23.43
N LEU A 362 1.17 -17.93 -22.43
CA LEU A 362 0.26 -17.34 -21.44
C LEU A 362 -0.80 -16.43 -22.08
N GLU A 363 -0.43 -15.67 -23.11
CA GLU A 363 -1.37 -14.88 -23.92
C GLU A 363 -2.49 -15.74 -24.52
N ALA A 364 -2.15 -16.91 -25.06
CA ALA A 364 -3.11 -17.84 -25.63
C ALA A 364 -4.04 -18.44 -24.56
N VAL A 365 -3.57 -18.63 -23.32
CA VAL A 365 -4.40 -19.03 -22.18
C VAL A 365 -5.43 -17.93 -21.88
N TYR A 366 -5.00 -16.67 -21.79
CA TYR A 366 -5.91 -15.53 -21.62
C TYR A 366 -6.94 -15.46 -22.74
N GLU A 367 -6.51 -15.52 -24.00
CA GLU A 367 -7.43 -15.50 -25.14
C GLU A 367 -8.45 -16.64 -25.10
N TYR A 368 -7.99 -17.85 -24.78
CA TYR A 368 -8.87 -19.02 -24.68
C TYR A 368 -9.89 -18.84 -23.55
N ALA A 369 -9.45 -18.42 -22.36
CA ALA A 369 -10.32 -18.18 -21.22
C ALA A 369 -11.36 -17.10 -21.53
N GLU A 370 -10.94 -16.00 -22.17
CA GLU A 370 -11.81 -14.91 -22.58
C GLU A 370 -12.86 -15.33 -23.62
N LYS A 371 -12.45 -16.12 -24.64
CA LYS A 371 -13.35 -16.64 -25.68
C LYS A 371 -14.32 -17.69 -25.14
N SER A 372 -13.91 -18.43 -24.12
CA SER A 372 -14.69 -19.51 -23.51
C SER A 372 -15.65 -19.04 -22.41
N TRP A 373 -15.54 -17.77 -22.01
CA TRP A 373 -16.38 -17.21 -20.96
C TRP A 373 -17.81 -16.99 -21.45
N THR A 374 -18.77 -17.49 -20.67
CA THR A 374 -20.20 -17.27 -20.89
C THR A 374 -20.84 -16.89 -19.54
N PRO A 375 -21.68 -15.84 -19.48
CA PRO A 375 -22.25 -15.34 -18.22
C PRO A 375 -23.00 -16.40 -17.38
N ASP A 376 -23.54 -17.43 -18.04
CA ASP A 376 -24.47 -18.38 -17.42
C ASP A 376 -23.81 -19.62 -16.76
N ARG A 377 -22.47 -19.71 -16.72
CA ARG A 377 -21.77 -20.95 -16.30
C ARG A 377 -21.63 -21.17 -14.79
N LEU A 378 -21.96 -20.21 -13.93
CA LEU A 378 -21.73 -20.31 -12.48
C LEU A 378 -23.01 -20.18 -11.62
N GLY A 379 -24.19 -20.28 -12.23
CA GLY A 379 -25.50 -20.27 -11.54
C GLY A 379 -26.12 -21.65 -11.33
N GLY A 380 -25.32 -22.73 -11.26
CA GLY A 380 -25.77 -24.12 -11.11
C GLY A 380 -25.29 -24.77 -9.83
#